data_AF-A0AAE4EHC0-F1
#
_entry.id   AF-A0AAE4EHC0-F1
#
_cell.length_a   1.000
_cell.length_b   1.000
_cell.length_c   1.000
_cell.angle_alpha   90.00
_cell.angle_beta   90.00
_cell.angle_gamma   90.00
#
_symmetry.space_group_name_H-M   'P 1'
#
loop_
_entity.id
_entity.type
_entity.pdbx_description
1 polymer ?
#
loop_
_entity_poly.entity_id
_entity_poly.type
_entity_poly.pdbx_seq_one_letter_code
_entity_poly.pdbx_strand_id
1 'polypeptide(L)'
;MPEPTTPEPLPAELRALAADAEALAARTAEVAARLRTAPDGHLQRLARPIAKATHDLSDYTDEISRTAEDLARVRVARDPGLCDVPWGICPAHGVTLHSAGGRAWCTDPGCAGAWDYDRLHTPCAEPVAAVVTDQGGVTARLCAAHARDASDRLAGCTVSRLDRQGSGD
;
A
#
# COMPACT_ATOMS: atom_id res chain seq x y z
N MET A 1 33.25 9.21 -7.88
CA MET A 1 32.76 9.20 -6.49
C MET A 1 31.39 8.54 -6.51
N PRO A 2 31.10 7.51 -5.71
CA PRO A 2 29.72 7.04 -5.58
C PRO A 2 28.87 8.19 -5.03
N GLU A 3 27.71 8.45 -5.63
CA GLU A 3 26.76 9.42 -5.10
C GLU A 3 26.38 8.99 -3.67
N PRO A 4 26.28 9.93 -2.71
CA PRO A 4 25.73 9.60 -1.41
C PRO A 4 24.28 9.15 -1.62
N THR A 5 24.04 7.85 -1.52
CA THR A 5 22.69 7.31 -1.59
C THR A 5 21.97 7.73 -0.33
N THR A 6 21.02 8.66 -0.46
CA THR A 6 20.08 8.98 0.61
C THR A 6 19.45 7.66 1.09
N PRO A 7 19.51 7.36 2.40
CA PRO A 7 18.94 6.12 2.92
C PRO A 7 17.44 6.05 2.59
N GLU A 8 16.95 4.84 2.28
CA GLU A 8 15.52 4.62 2.05
C GLU A 8 14.71 5.05 3.27
N PRO A 9 13.58 5.76 3.09
CA PRO A 9 12.76 6.20 4.21
C PRO A 9 12.24 5.01 5.02
N LEU A 10 12.13 5.19 6.34
CA LEU A 10 11.57 4.18 7.25
C LEU A 10 10.06 4.39 7.44
N PRO A 11 9.25 3.33 7.66
CA PRO A 11 7.84 3.50 8.06
C PRO A 11 7.67 4.38 9.31
N ALA A 12 8.64 4.35 10.23
CA ALA A 12 8.64 5.20 11.42
C ALA A 12 8.78 6.69 11.10
N GLU A 13 9.51 7.05 10.04
CA GLU A 13 9.64 8.45 9.61
C GLU A 13 8.32 8.98 9.07
N LEU A 14 7.61 8.19 8.25
CA LEU A 14 6.29 8.56 7.76
C LEU A 14 5.26 8.66 8.90
N ARG A 15 5.31 7.76 9.89
CA ARG A 15 4.45 7.88 11.09
C ARG A 15 4.75 9.14 11.91
N ALA A 16 6.01 9.55 12.00
CA ALA A 16 6.37 10.81 12.66
C ALA A 16 5.79 12.02 11.89
N LEU A 17 5.87 12.02 10.55
CA LEU A 17 5.25 13.06 9.74
C LEU A 17 3.73 13.12 9.90
N ALA A 18 3.05 11.97 10.00
CA ALA A 18 1.62 11.92 10.29
C ALA A 18 1.30 12.53 11.67
N ALA A 19 2.09 12.21 12.70
CA ALA A 19 1.91 12.80 14.04
C ALA A 19 2.14 14.32 14.05
N ASP A 20 3.11 14.82 13.27
CA ASP A 20 3.35 16.25 13.12
C ASP A 20 2.19 16.96 12.41
N ALA A 21 1.62 16.34 11.37
CA ALA A 21 0.46 16.84 10.64
C ALA A 21 -0.79 16.87 11.54
N GLU A 22 -1.02 15.83 12.34
CA GLU A 22 -2.10 15.77 13.33
C GLU A 22 -1.97 16.89 14.38
N ALA A 23 -0.76 17.10 14.91
CA ALA A 23 -0.49 18.18 15.85
C ALA A 23 -0.73 19.56 15.21
N LEU A 24 -0.41 19.74 13.93
CA LEU A 24 -0.72 20.97 13.20
C LEU A 24 -2.22 21.14 12.96
N ALA A 25 -2.95 20.06 12.64
CA ALA A 25 -4.40 20.06 12.52
C ALA A 25 -5.06 20.52 13.83
N ALA A 26 -4.64 19.98 14.97
CA ALA A 26 -5.13 20.39 16.29
C ALA A 26 -4.92 21.90 16.54
N ARG A 27 -3.71 22.42 16.29
CA ARG A 27 -3.41 23.85 16.43
C ARG A 27 -4.26 24.72 15.51
N THR A 28 -4.49 24.31 14.25
CA THR A 28 -5.35 25.07 13.34
C THR A 28 -6.81 25.03 13.77
N ALA A 29 -7.30 23.91 14.31
CA ALA A 29 -8.64 23.79 14.86
C ALA A 29 -8.88 24.78 16.02
N GLU A 30 -7.91 24.92 16.92
CA GLU A 30 -7.96 25.89 18.01
C GLU A 30 -8.01 27.34 17.50
N VAL A 31 -7.19 27.68 16.49
CA VAL A 31 -7.21 29.02 15.86
C VAL A 31 -8.56 29.27 15.19
N ALA A 32 -9.10 28.30 14.45
CA ALA A 32 -10.40 28.41 13.83
C ALA A 32 -11.51 28.62 14.88
N ALA A 33 -11.44 27.92 16.01
CA ALA A 33 -12.39 28.09 17.12
C ALA A 33 -12.35 29.51 17.68
N ARG A 34 -11.15 30.05 17.96
CA ARG A 34 -10.99 31.44 18.44
C ARG A 34 -11.52 32.47 17.44
N LEU A 35 -11.27 32.26 16.14
CA LEU A 35 -11.78 33.14 15.08
C LEU A 35 -13.31 33.09 15.00
N ARG A 36 -13.93 31.91 15.11
CA ARG A 36 -15.41 31.76 15.11
C ARG A 36 -16.08 32.52 16.24
N THR A 37 -15.45 32.57 17.42
CA THR A 37 -16.00 33.23 18.61
C THR A 37 -15.57 34.69 18.74
N ALA A 38 -14.83 35.24 17.78
CA ALA A 38 -14.37 36.62 17.83
C ALA A 38 -15.56 37.59 17.75
N PRO A 39 -15.55 38.72 18.47
CA PRO A 39 -16.64 39.70 18.41
C PRO A 39 -16.68 40.47 17.08
N ASP A 40 -15.56 40.51 16.35
CA ASP A 40 -15.46 41.16 15.04
C ASP A 40 -15.85 40.19 13.91
N GLY A 41 -16.88 40.56 13.15
CA GLY A 41 -17.34 39.80 11.98
C GLY A 41 -16.29 39.67 10.87
N HIS A 42 -15.31 40.56 10.77
CA HIS A 42 -14.16 40.42 9.86
C HIS A 42 -13.25 39.26 10.29
N LEU A 43 -12.99 39.12 11.59
CA LEU A 43 -12.21 38.00 12.14
C LEU A 43 -12.98 36.68 12.03
N GLN A 44 -14.30 36.68 12.27
CA GLN A 44 -15.13 35.49 12.11
C GLN A 44 -15.06 34.91 10.69
N ARG A 45 -15.00 35.76 9.66
CA ARG A 45 -14.89 35.30 8.27
C ARG A 45 -13.59 34.54 7.99
N LEU A 46 -12.52 34.79 8.75
CA LEU A 46 -11.24 34.07 8.63
C LEU A 46 -11.31 32.65 9.21
N ALA A 47 -12.32 32.32 10.01
CA ALA A 47 -12.45 31.00 10.59
C ALA A 47 -12.67 29.89 9.55
N ARG A 48 -13.40 30.19 8.46
CA ARG A 48 -13.72 29.20 7.42
C ARG A 48 -12.46 28.74 6.65
N PRO A 49 -11.58 29.61 6.15
CA PRO A 49 -10.31 29.19 5.56
C PRO A 49 -9.45 28.33 6.50
N ILE A 50 -9.32 28.71 7.78
CA ILE A 50 -8.54 27.93 8.74
C ILE A 50 -9.19 26.57 9.02
N ALA A 51 -10.52 26.52 9.17
CA ALA A 51 -11.23 25.25 9.32
C ALA A 51 -11.09 24.35 8.07
N LYS A 52 -11.00 24.91 6.86
CA LYS A 52 -10.66 24.14 5.67
C LYS A 52 -9.26 23.55 5.78
N ALA A 53 -8.26 24.36 6.14
CA ALA A 53 -6.90 23.89 6.33
C ALA A 53 -6.80 22.77 7.39
N THR A 54 -7.61 22.84 8.45
CA THR A 54 -7.70 21.75 9.44
C THR A 54 -8.16 20.44 8.81
N HIS A 55 -9.24 20.46 8.01
CA HIS A 55 -9.71 19.26 7.31
C HIS A 55 -8.68 18.74 6.31
N ASP A 56 -8.08 19.63 5.51
CA ASP A 56 -7.05 19.25 4.54
C ASP A 56 -5.86 18.56 5.26
N LEU A 57 -5.45 19.06 6.43
CA LEU A 57 -4.38 18.44 7.23
C LEU A 57 -4.77 17.06 7.76
N SER A 58 -6.02 16.86 8.16
CA SER A 58 -6.52 15.53 8.56
C SER A 58 -6.49 14.57 7.37
N ASP A 59 -6.94 14.99 6.19
CA ASP A 59 -6.91 14.19 4.97
C ASP A 59 -5.46 13.77 4.62
N TYR A 60 -4.51 14.71 4.69
CA TYR A 60 -3.09 14.41 4.46
C TYR A 60 -2.48 13.51 5.53
N THR A 61 -2.91 13.64 6.80
CA THR A 61 -2.47 12.76 7.88
C THR A 61 -2.85 11.30 7.57
N ASP A 62 -4.07 11.10 7.09
CA ASP A 62 -4.55 9.77 6.68
C ASP A 62 -3.76 9.22 5.49
N GLU A 63 -3.44 10.06 4.49
CA GLU A 63 -2.61 9.66 3.33
C GLU A 63 -1.19 9.26 3.73
N ILE A 64 -0.53 10.04 4.60
CA ILE A 64 0.81 9.74 5.10
C ILE A 64 0.79 8.45 5.91
N SER A 65 -0.23 8.25 6.75
CA SER A 65 -0.37 7.04 7.57
C SER A 65 -0.55 5.79 6.71
N ARG A 66 -1.43 5.84 5.69
CA ARG A 66 -1.57 4.75 4.71
C ARG A 66 -0.27 4.44 3.99
N THR A 67 0.45 5.48 3.58
CA THR A 67 1.76 5.33 2.91
C THR A 67 2.79 4.66 3.82
N ALA A 68 2.77 4.95 5.13
CA ALA A 68 3.65 4.30 6.10
C ALA A 68 3.39 2.78 6.18
N GLU A 69 2.12 2.38 6.11
CA GLU A 69 1.73 0.97 6.08
C GLU A 69 2.10 0.29 4.76
N ASP A 70 1.89 0.96 3.62
CA ASP A 70 2.29 0.45 2.31
C ASP A 70 3.80 0.25 2.23
N LEU A 71 4.58 1.19 2.76
CA LEU A 71 6.04 1.05 2.85
C LEU A 71 6.45 -0.13 3.75
N ALA A 72 5.72 -0.37 4.85
CA ALA A 72 5.95 -1.54 5.68
C ALA A 72 5.67 -2.84 4.90
N ARG A 73 4.58 -2.87 4.11
CA ARG A 73 4.25 -4.02 3.22
C ARG A 73 5.32 -4.25 2.16
N VAL A 74 5.79 -3.20 1.49
CA VAL A 74 6.88 -3.28 0.50
C VAL A 74 8.15 -3.88 1.11
N ARG A 75 8.47 -3.52 2.35
CA ARG A 75 9.64 -4.07 3.05
C ARG A 75 9.46 -5.53 3.41
N VAL A 76 8.28 -5.93 3.88
CA VAL A 76 7.95 -7.34 4.15
C VAL A 76 8.05 -8.18 2.88
N ALA A 77 7.61 -7.65 1.73
CA ALA A 77 7.68 -8.35 0.45
C ALA A 77 9.11 -8.64 -0.04
N ARG A 78 10.15 -8.12 0.62
CA ARG A 78 11.54 -8.54 0.38
C ARG A 78 11.87 -9.90 1.01
N ASP A 79 10.94 -10.49 1.77
CA ASP A 79 11.06 -11.85 2.30
C ASP A 79 11.18 -12.87 1.14
N PRO A 80 12.26 -13.67 1.10
CA PRO A 80 12.39 -14.75 0.15
C PRO A 80 11.23 -15.79 0.16
N GLY A 81 10.45 -15.89 1.23
CA GLY A 81 9.27 -16.77 1.27
C GLY A 81 8.06 -16.25 0.49
N LEU A 82 8.08 -14.99 0.03
CA LEU A 82 6.95 -14.34 -0.64
C LEU A 82 7.16 -14.21 -2.15
N CYS A 83 6.06 -13.92 -2.83
CA CYS A 83 6.00 -13.74 -4.27
C CYS A 83 6.77 -12.48 -4.74
N ASP A 84 7.59 -12.62 -5.78
CA ASP A 84 8.44 -11.54 -6.32
C ASP A 84 7.66 -10.44 -7.10
N VAL A 85 6.33 -10.58 -7.24
CA VAL A 85 5.54 -9.70 -8.12
C VAL A 85 5.20 -8.40 -7.38
N PRO A 86 5.47 -7.22 -7.98
CA PRO A 86 5.33 -5.93 -7.29
C PRO A 86 3.89 -5.43 -7.19
N TRP A 87 2.90 -6.26 -7.56
CA TRP A 87 1.48 -5.98 -7.50
C TRP A 87 0.73 -7.20 -6.94
N GLY A 88 -0.38 -6.97 -6.26
CA GLY A 88 -1.16 -8.02 -5.63
C GLY A 88 -2.24 -8.59 -6.55
N ILE A 89 -2.67 -9.80 -6.21
CA ILE A 89 -3.60 -10.60 -7.00
C ILE A 89 -4.66 -11.21 -6.10
N CYS A 90 -5.84 -11.56 -6.65
CA CYS A 90 -6.78 -12.41 -5.94
C CYS A 90 -6.20 -13.83 -5.88
N PRO A 91 -5.98 -14.43 -4.70
CA PRO A 91 -5.39 -15.76 -4.61
C PRO A 91 -6.23 -16.85 -5.31
N ALA A 92 -7.56 -16.65 -5.30
CA ALA A 92 -8.51 -17.54 -5.95
C ALA A 92 -8.67 -17.27 -7.46
N HIS A 93 -8.86 -16.00 -7.84
CA HIS A 93 -9.33 -15.64 -9.18
C HIS A 93 -8.30 -14.90 -10.05
N GLY A 94 -7.05 -14.80 -9.61
CA GLY A 94 -6.01 -14.18 -10.42
C GLY A 94 -6.18 -12.66 -10.56
N VAL A 95 -5.88 -12.13 -11.76
CA VAL A 95 -5.81 -10.69 -12.08
C VAL A 95 -7.21 -10.09 -12.21
N THR A 96 -7.93 -10.05 -11.09
CA THR A 96 -9.32 -9.60 -10.97
C THR A 96 -9.49 -8.55 -9.88
N LEU A 97 -8.41 -7.97 -9.36
CA LEU A 97 -8.51 -6.93 -8.35
C LEU A 97 -8.91 -5.59 -8.97
N HIS A 98 -9.75 -4.86 -8.24
CA HIS A 98 -10.00 -3.44 -8.43
C HIS A 98 -9.53 -2.70 -7.17
N SER A 99 -9.05 -1.46 -7.32
CA SER A 99 -8.66 -0.60 -6.20
C SER A 99 -9.35 0.76 -6.28
N ALA A 100 -9.88 1.21 -5.14
CA ALA A 100 -10.40 2.55 -4.95
C ALA A 100 -10.32 2.96 -3.47
N GLY A 101 -9.98 4.23 -3.22
CA GLY A 101 -9.95 4.77 -1.85
C GLY A 101 -8.96 4.07 -0.91
N GLY A 102 -7.83 3.57 -1.44
CA GLY A 102 -6.83 2.84 -0.66
C GLY A 102 -7.26 1.44 -0.23
N ARG A 103 -8.29 0.87 -0.85
CA ARG A 103 -8.81 -0.47 -0.58
C ARG A 103 -8.88 -1.24 -1.88
N ALA A 104 -8.79 -2.57 -1.81
CA ALA A 104 -8.89 -3.43 -2.99
C ALA A 104 -9.93 -4.54 -2.78
N TRP A 105 -10.54 -4.99 -3.87
CA TRP A 105 -11.44 -6.15 -3.87
C TRP A 105 -11.39 -6.91 -5.19
N CYS A 106 -11.73 -8.19 -5.15
CA CYS A 106 -11.87 -9.02 -6.33
C CYS A 106 -13.20 -8.73 -7.03
N THR A 107 -13.19 -8.58 -8.35
CA THR A 107 -14.36 -8.32 -9.19
C THR A 107 -15.03 -9.59 -9.72
N ASP A 108 -14.46 -10.76 -9.43
CA ASP A 108 -15.05 -12.05 -9.83
C ASP A 108 -16.37 -12.31 -9.08
N PRO A 109 -17.48 -12.65 -9.79
CA PRO A 109 -18.79 -12.84 -9.17
C PRO A 109 -18.80 -13.90 -8.06
N GLY A 110 -19.19 -13.49 -6.85
CA GLY A 110 -19.26 -14.40 -5.69
C GLY A 110 -17.96 -14.50 -4.89
N CYS A 111 -16.90 -13.81 -5.31
CA CYS A 111 -15.69 -13.69 -4.49
C CYS A 111 -15.91 -12.71 -3.34
N ALA A 112 -15.59 -13.14 -2.12
CA ALA A 112 -15.57 -12.27 -0.93
C ALA A 112 -14.19 -11.63 -0.68
N GLY A 113 -13.24 -11.78 -1.61
CA GLY A 113 -11.89 -11.24 -1.47
C GLY A 113 -11.92 -9.71 -1.45
N ALA A 114 -11.74 -9.12 -0.27
CA ALA A 114 -11.64 -7.69 -0.04
C ALA A 114 -10.55 -7.41 0.99
N TRP A 115 -9.84 -6.31 0.80
CA TRP A 115 -8.72 -5.88 1.63
C TRP A 115 -8.91 -4.41 1.99
N ASP A 116 -8.58 -4.07 3.24
CA ASP A 116 -8.62 -2.71 3.77
C ASP A 116 -7.42 -1.85 3.33
N TYR A 117 -6.54 -2.40 2.50
CA TYR A 117 -5.43 -1.71 1.86
C TYR A 117 -5.46 -1.91 0.33
N ASP A 118 -4.69 -1.08 -0.40
CA ASP A 118 -4.55 -1.18 -1.85
C ASP A 118 -3.66 -2.37 -2.23
N ARG A 119 -4.25 -3.57 -2.16
CA ARG A 119 -3.58 -4.81 -2.53
C ARG A 119 -3.12 -4.80 -3.99
N LEU A 120 -3.87 -4.18 -4.90
CA LEU A 120 -3.54 -4.18 -6.32
C LEU A 120 -2.20 -3.48 -6.57
N HIS A 121 -1.96 -2.34 -5.94
CA HIS A 121 -0.74 -1.53 -6.14
C HIS A 121 0.34 -1.76 -5.08
N THR A 122 0.22 -2.79 -4.25
CA THR A 122 1.27 -3.21 -3.31
C THR A 122 1.85 -4.57 -3.70
N PRO A 123 3.12 -4.86 -3.33
CA PRO A 123 3.74 -6.15 -3.63
C PRO A 123 2.93 -7.34 -3.12
N CYS A 124 2.98 -8.43 -3.87
CA CYS A 124 2.23 -9.63 -3.55
C CYS A 124 2.71 -10.27 -2.24
N ALA A 125 1.84 -10.31 -1.24
CA ALA A 125 2.13 -10.93 0.06
C ALA A 125 1.81 -12.44 0.09
N GLU A 126 1.51 -13.07 -1.04
CA GLU A 126 1.21 -14.51 -1.07
C GLU A 126 2.51 -15.34 -0.97
N PRO A 127 2.47 -16.48 -0.25
CA PRO A 127 3.60 -17.39 -0.19
C PRO A 127 4.03 -17.88 -1.57
N VAL A 128 5.34 -18.03 -1.76
CA VAL A 128 5.89 -18.64 -2.97
C VAL A 128 5.38 -20.08 -3.12
N ALA A 129 5.03 -20.46 -4.34
CA ALA A 129 4.58 -21.80 -4.68
C ALA A 129 5.23 -22.37 -5.95
N ALA A 130 5.91 -21.55 -6.75
CA ALA A 130 6.61 -22.00 -7.94
C ALA A 130 7.79 -21.07 -8.28
N VAL A 131 8.75 -21.60 -9.03
CA VAL A 131 9.72 -20.82 -9.79
C VAL A 131 9.28 -20.82 -11.24
N VAL A 132 9.15 -19.64 -11.84
CA VAL A 132 8.83 -19.47 -13.26
C VAL A 132 10.04 -18.92 -13.98
N THR A 133 10.40 -19.56 -15.09
CA THR A 133 11.47 -19.11 -15.98
C THR A 133 10.85 -18.68 -17.30
N ASP A 134 11.08 -17.45 -17.73
CA ASP A 134 10.62 -16.96 -19.03
C ASP A 134 11.49 -17.49 -20.19
N GLN A 135 11.11 -17.17 -21.43
CA GLN A 135 11.85 -17.60 -22.62
C GLN A 135 13.29 -17.03 -22.68
N GLY A 136 13.55 -15.90 -22.01
CA GLY A 136 14.88 -15.28 -21.90
C GLY A 136 15.75 -15.88 -20.80
N GLY A 137 15.23 -16.84 -20.03
CA GLY A 137 15.94 -17.44 -18.90
C GLY A 137 15.85 -16.65 -17.60
N VAL A 138 15.05 -15.58 -17.54
CA VAL A 138 14.82 -14.81 -16.31
C VAL A 138 13.92 -15.63 -15.39
N THR A 139 14.32 -15.75 -14.13
CA THR A 139 13.59 -16.52 -13.12
C THR A 139 12.90 -15.61 -12.12
N ALA A 140 11.68 -15.98 -11.72
CA ALA A 140 10.91 -15.33 -10.66
C ALA A 140 10.23 -16.36 -9.76
N ARG A 141 10.13 -16.05 -8.48
CA ARG A 141 9.51 -16.91 -7.46
C ARG A 141 8.09 -16.41 -7.24
N LEU A 142 7.12 -17.19 -7.68
CA LEU A 142 5.74 -16.76 -7.79
C LEU A 142 4.84 -17.53 -6.83
N CYS A 143 3.82 -16.85 -6.30
CA CYS A 143 2.70 -17.52 -5.67
C CYS A 143 1.89 -18.32 -6.69
N ALA A 144 0.99 -19.17 -6.20
CA ALA A 144 0.22 -20.06 -7.08
C ALA A 144 -0.64 -19.30 -8.10
N ALA A 145 -1.19 -18.13 -7.74
CA ALA A 145 -2.00 -17.33 -8.64
C ALA A 145 -1.16 -16.65 -9.73
N HIS A 146 -0.03 -16.03 -9.37
CA HIS A 146 0.90 -15.44 -10.34
C HIS A 146 1.56 -16.48 -11.24
N ALA A 147 1.87 -17.66 -10.72
CA ALA A 147 2.41 -18.75 -11.55
C ALA A 147 1.41 -19.23 -12.61
N ARG A 148 0.10 -19.27 -12.28
CA ARG A 148 -0.96 -19.59 -13.25
C ARG A 148 -1.08 -18.49 -14.31
N ASP A 149 -1.19 -17.23 -13.88
CA ASP A 149 -1.30 -16.10 -14.82
C ASP A 149 -0.09 -16.00 -15.75
N ALA A 150 1.12 -16.22 -15.21
CA ALA A 150 2.34 -16.30 -15.99
C ALA A 150 2.30 -17.46 -17.01
N SER A 151 1.86 -18.65 -16.59
CA SER A 151 1.70 -19.80 -17.50
C SER A 151 0.71 -19.55 -18.63
N ASP A 152 -0.35 -18.79 -18.36
CA ASP A 152 -1.40 -18.51 -19.34
C ASP A 152 -1.01 -17.41 -20.33
N ARG A 153 -0.17 -16.45 -19.90
CA ARG A 153 0.14 -15.23 -20.67
C ARG A 153 1.56 -15.17 -21.24
N LEU A 154 2.54 -15.81 -20.60
CA LEU A 154 3.94 -15.76 -21.02
C LEU A 154 4.27 -16.94 -21.93
N ALA A 155 4.42 -16.67 -23.22
CA ALA A 155 4.81 -17.67 -24.20
C ALA A 155 6.17 -18.29 -23.86
N GLY A 156 6.25 -19.62 -23.90
CA GLY A 156 7.49 -20.37 -23.68
C GLY A 156 8.00 -20.33 -22.24
N CYS A 157 7.20 -19.86 -21.27
CA CYS A 157 7.60 -19.95 -19.87
C CYS A 157 7.55 -21.40 -19.36
N THR A 158 8.39 -21.70 -18.38
CA THR A 158 8.40 -22.98 -17.66
C THR A 158 8.06 -22.73 -16.20
N VAL A 159 7.24 -23.61 -15.61
CA VAL A 159 6.78 -23.49 -14.23
C VAL A 159 7.23 -24.71 -13.44
N SER A 160 8.11 -24.49 -12.46
CA SER A 160 8.57 -25.52 -11.52
C SER A 160 7.90 -25.31 -10.16
N ARG A 161 6.97 -26.17 -9.79
CA ARG A 161 6.25 -26.07 -8.50
C ARG A 161 7.19 -26.40 -7.34
N LEU A 162 7.08 -25.64 -6.27
CA LEU A 162 7.79 -25.90 -5.02
C LEU A 162 6.89 -26.78 -4.15
N ASP A 163 7.40 -27.94 -3.75
CA ASP A 163 6.69 -28.77 -2.78
C ASP A 163 6.56 -28.00 -1.46
N ARG A 164 5.38 -28.05 -0.85
CA ARG A 164 5.19 -27.51 0.49
C ARG A 164 6.01 -28.35 1.45
N GLN A 165 7.25 -27.96 1.72
CA GLN A 165 8.03 -28.55 2.79
C GLN A 165 7.28 -28.25 4.09
N GLY A 166 6.63 -29.28 4.62
CA GLY A 166 5.90 -29.23 5.87
C GLY A 166 6.85 -28.80 6.98
N SER A 167 6.44 -27.80 7.74
CA SER A 167 6.99 -27.51 9.05
C SER A 167 6.58 -28.67 9.97
N GLY A 168 7.40 -29.74 9.98
CA GLY A 168 7.40 -30.75 11.02
C GLY A 168 8.54 -30.45 11.98
N ASP A 169 8.22 -29.88 13.13
CA ASP A 169 8.60 -30.30 14.49
C ASP A 169 8.08 -29.28 15.52
#